data_AF-A0A959T028-F1
#
_entry.id   AF-A0A959T028-F1
#
_cell.length_a   1.000
_cell.length_b   1.000
_cell.length_c   1.000
_cell.angle_alpha   90.00
_cell.angle_beta   90.00
_cell.angle_gamma   90.00
#
_symmetry.space_group_name_H-M   'P 1'
#
loop_
_entity.id
_entity.type
_entity.pdbx_description
1 polymer ?
#
loop_
_entity_poly.entity_id
_entity_poly.type
_entity_poly.pdbx_seq_one_letter_code
_entity_poly.pdbx_strand_id
1 'polypeptide(L)' 'HLDRANGTFFFTAENSKESQLPLNEQGGIGLKNVSRRLELLYPGKHQLEIKETEDNFTVQLKLDLS' A
#
# COMPACT_ATOMS: atom_id res chain seq x y z
N HIS A 1 7.38 -2.39 -8.05
CA HIS A 1 7.92 -1.24 -8.80
C HIS A 1 8.22 -0.09 -7.84
N LEU A 2 9.33 0.62 -8.06
CA LEU A 2 9.82 1.72 -7.22
C LEU A 2 10.29 2.84 -8.16
N ASP A 3 9.84 4.08 -7.92
CA ASP A 3 10.22 5.24 -8.71
C ASP A 3 10.29 6.51 -7.84
N ARG A 4 11.02 7.54 -8.32
CA ARG A 4 11.12 8.85 -7.67
C ARG A 4 11.20 9.95 -8.71
N ALA A 5 10.27 10.91 -8.64
CA ALA A 5 10.23 12.07 -9.52
C ALA A 5 9.77 13.32 -8.74
N ASN A 6 10.39 14.48 -8.99
CA ASN A 6 9.99 15.79 -8.45
C ASN A 6 9.77 15.80 -6.93
N GLY A 7 10.70 15.23 -6.16
CA GLY A 7 10.56 15.13 -4.70
C GLY A 7 9.51 14.12 -4.23
N THR A 8 8.79 13.46 -5.13
CA THR A 8 7.81 12.42 -4.79
C THR A 8 8.39 11.03 -4.99
N PHE A 9 8.18 10.14 -4.03
CA PHE A 9 8.49 8.72 -4.11
C PHE A 9 7.23 7.91 -4.41
N PHE A 10 7.34 6.96 -5.33
CA PHE A 10 6.27 6.07 -5.76
C PHE A 10 6.69 4.62 -5.53
N PHE A 11 5.80 3.84 -4.92
CA PHE A 11 5.98 2.42 -4.72
C PHE A 11 4.72 1.68 -5.14
N THR A 12 4.90 0.53 -5.78
CA THR A 12 3.81 -0.39 -6.10
C THR A 12 4.25 -1.82 -5.82
N ALA A 13 3.46 -2.55 -5.05
CA ALA A 13 3.59 -3.98 -4.84
C ALA A 13 2.33 -4.68 -5.36
N GLU A 14 2.50 -5.77 -6.08
CA GLU A 14 1.40 -6.55 -6.64
C GLU A 14 1.68 -8.04 -6.39
N ASN A 15 0.66 -8.76 -5.95
CA ASN A 15 0.68 -10.21 -5.82
C ASN A 15 -0.62 -10.81 -6.34
N SER A 16 -0.52 -11.97 -6.96
CA SER A 16 -1.69 -12.79 -7.26
C SER A 16 -2.29 -13.34 -5.97
N LYS A 17 -3.60 -13.58 -5.99
CA LYS A 17 -4.34 -14.31 -4.95
C LYS A 17 -4.66 -15.69 -5.48
N GLU A 18 -4.28 -16.70 -4.72
CA GLU A 18 -4.78 -18.05 -4.98
C GLU A 18 -6.23 -18.11 -4.49
N SER A 19 -7.13 -18.54 -5.36
CA SER A 19 -8.59 -18.62 -5.17
C SER A 19 -9.04 -19.71 -4.18
N GLN A 20 -8.18 -20.09 -3.25
CA GLN A 20 -8.41 -21.16 -2.28
C GLN A 20 -7.88 -20.71 -0.92
N LEU A 21 -8.69 -19.94 -0.19
CA LEU A 21 -8.84 -19.97 1.27
C LEU A 21 -9.87 -18.88 1.62
N PRO A 22 -10.88 -19.15 2.47
CA PRO A 22 -11.78 -18.11 2.94
C PRO A 22 -10.94 -17.02 3.59
N LEU A 23 -11.18 -15.77 3.17
CA LEU A 23 -10.54 -14.56 3.68
C LEU A 23 -10.93 -14.40 5.16
N ASN A 24 -10.35 -15.21 6.05
CA ASN A 24 -10.32 -14.90 7.46
C ASN A 24 -9.56 -13.58 7.54
N GLU A 25 -10.24 -12.56 8.05
CA GLU A 25 -9.87 -11.14 8.18
C GLU A 25 -8.62 -10.89 9.05
N GLN A 26 -7.54 -11.66 8.84
CA GLN A 26 -6.32 -11.64 9.65
C GLN A 26 -5.17 -10.86 8.99
N GLY A 27 -5.31 -10.47 7.71
CA GLY A 27 -4.30 -9.69 6.97
C GLY A 27 -4.23 -8.19 7.29
N GLY A 28 -5.09 -7.66 8.17
CA GLY A 28 -5.33 -6.22 8.31
C GLY A 28 -4.33 -5.42 9.17
N ILE A 29 -3.55 -6.08 10.03
CA ILE A 29 -2.64 -5.37 10.95
C ILE A 29 -1.45 -4.73 10.22
N GLY A 30 -0.94 -5.38 9.17
CA GLY A 30 0.21 -4.90 8.40
C GLY A 30 -0.07 -3.53 7.77
N LEU A 31 -1.15 -3.45 6.99
CA LEU A 31 -1.56 -2.20 6.35
C LEU A 31 -2.00 -1.14 7.35
N LYS A 32 -2.72 -1.53 8.41
CA LYS A 32 -3.08 -0.58 9.48
C LYS A 32 -1.85 0.04 10.16
N ASN A 33 -0.81 -0.77 10.40
CA ASN A 33 0.45 -0.28 10.95
C ASN A 33 1.19 0.63 9.96
N VAL A 34 1.17 0.29 8.67
CA VAL A 34 1.74 1.13 7.61
C VAL A 34 1.01 2.47 7.57
N SER A 35 -0.32 2.51 7.44
CA SER A 35 -1.10 3.76 7.43
C SER A 35 -0.84 4.62 8.67
N ARG A 36 -0.80 4.00 9.87
CA ARG A 36 -0.50 4.75 11.10
C ARG A 36 0.91 5.35 11.09
N ARG A 37 1.92 4.60 10.64
CA ARG A 37 3.30 5.10 10.54
C ARG A 37 3.41 6.21 9.49
N LEU A 38 2.70 6.08 8.38
CA LEU A 38 2.65 7.10 7.35
C LEU A 38 2.04 8.41 7.86
N GLU A 39 0.95 8.34 8.63
CA GLU A 39 0.36 9.54 9.25
C GLU A 39 1.31 10.21 10.24
N LEU A 40 2.08 9.43 11.02
CA LEU A 40 3.03 9.97 11.99
C LEU A 40 4.29 10.57 11.34
N LEU A 41 4.81 9.93 10.28
CA LEU A 41 6.08 10.32 9.65
C LEU A 41 5.90 11.31 8.50
N TYR A 42 4.75 11.24 7.80
CA TYR A 42 4.45 12.00 6.60
C TYR A 42 3.00 12.56 6.65
N PRO A 43 2.63 13.34 7.68
CA PRO A 43 1.27 13.86 7.84
C PRO A 43 0.87 14.72 6.64
N GLY A 44 -0.26 14.39 6.00
CA GLY A 44 -0.73 15.05 4.78
C GLY A 44 0.17 14.92 3.55
N LYS A 45 1.28 14.18 3.65
CA LYS A 45 2.31 14.01 2.61
C LYS A 45 2.34 12.60 2.01
N HIS A 46 1.28 11.82 2.21
CA HIS A 46 1.21 10.46 1.70
C HIS A 46 -0.15 10.13 1.11
N GLN A 47 -0.16 9.19 0.17
CA GLN A 47 -1.36 8.53 -0.34
C GLN A 47 -1.08 7.04 -0.44
N LEU A 48 -1.94 6.23 0.19
CA LEU A 48 -1.90 4.77 0.12
C LEU A 48 -3.19 4.29 -0.52
N GLU A 49 -3.07 3.66 -1.69
CA GLU A 49 -4.18 3.06 -2.42
C GLU A 49 -4.02 1.54 -2.43
N ILE A 50 -5.11 0.83 -2.16
CA ILE A 50 -5.16 -0.64 -2.18
C ILE A 50 -6.23 -1.04 -3.19
N LYS A 51 -5.83 -1.84 -4.16
CA LYS A 51 -6.72 -2.42 -5.18
C LYS A 51 -6.74 -3.92 -5.00
N GLU A 52 -7.94 -4.46 -4.86
CA GLU A 52 -8.18 -5.87 -4.61
C GLU A 52 -9.18 -6.35 -5.65
N THR A 53 -8.71 -7.24 -6.53
CA THR A 53 -9.55 -7.98 -7.47
C THR A 53 -9.62 -9.45 -7.04
N GLU A 54 -10.37 -10.26 -7.78
CA GLU A 54 -10.48 -11.70 -7.54
C GLU A 54 -9.11 -12.37 -7.59
N ASP A 55 -8.30 -12.04 -8.60
CA ASP A 55 -7.01 -12.69 -8.84
C ASP A 55 -5.81 -11.92 -8.30
N ASN A 56 -5.95 -10.64 -7.95
CA ASN A 56 -4.80 -9.79 -7.62
C ASN A 56 -5.03 -8.90 -6.40
N PHE A 57 -3.92 -8.60 -5.73
CA PHE A 57 -3.80 -7.61 -4.69
C PHE A 57 -2.69 -6.62 -5.08
N THR A 58 -3.02 -5.33 -5.10
CA THR A 58 -2.08 -4.27 -5.46
C THR A 58 -2.09 -3.19 -4.39
N VAL A 59 -0.91 -2.80 -3.94
CA VAL A 59 -0.70 -1.67 -3.03
C VAL A 59 0.11 -0.62 -3.76
N GLN A 60 -0.38 0.61 -3.77
CA GLN A 60 0.30 1.76 -4.34
C GLN A 60 0.51 2.83 -3.26
N LEU A 61 1.76 3.28 -3.11
CA LEU A 61 2.14 4.31 -2.15
C LEU A 61 2.77 5.47 -2.91
N LYS A 62 2.29 6.68 -2.63
CA LYS A 62 2.89 7.94 -3.04
C LYS A 62 3.29 8.72 -1.80
N LEU A 63 4.55 9.15 -1.73
CA LEU A 63 5.08 9.98 -0.65
C LEU A 63 5.65 11.27 -1.21
N ASP A 64 5.26 12.40 -0.65
CA ASP A 64 5.91 13.68 -0.87
C ASP A 64 7.10 13.84 0.10
N LEU A 65 8.30 13.92 -0.46
CA LEU A 65 9.56 14.09 0.26
C LEU A 65 10.17 15.50 0.09
N SER A 66 9.38 16.45 -0.40
CA SER A 66 9.77 17.87 -0.48
C SER A 66 9.73 18.59 0.87
#